data_AF-A0A4Y2CP15-F1
#
_entry.id   AF-A0A4Y2CP15-F1
#
_cell.length_a   1.000
_cell.length_b   1.000
_cell.length_c   1.000
_cell.angle_alpha   90.00
_cell.angle_beta   90.00
_cell.angle_gamma   90.00
#
_symmetry.space_group_name_H-M   'P 1'
#
loop_
_entity.id
_entity.type
_entity.pdbx_description
1 polymer ?
#
loop_
_entity_poly.entity_id
_entity_poly.type
_entity_poly.pdbx_seq_one_letter_code
_entity_poly.pdbx_strand_id
1 'polypeptide(L)'
;MGSFVKQTDLNTSLKSNELRRRLPKVLVLHNEEGKLKNMSPFLIQKHIYAFAGNVQSVKKMKSGDLLVESSSLQQSEQLLSITKFGDIPLQSLLMHLSTIQGE
;
A
#
# COMPACT_ATOMS: atom_id res chain seq x y z
N MET A 1 29.56 5.45 -39.00
CA MET A 1 30.00 5.37 -37.59
C MET A 1 29.37 6.53 -36.85
N GLY A 2 28.60 6.27 -35.80
CA GLY A 2 27.94 7.32 -35.03
C GLY A 2 26.79 6.74 -34.22
N SER A 3 27.14 6.08 -33.12
CA SER A 3 26.20 5.42 -32.21
C SER A 3 25.26 6.40 -31.53
N PHE A 4 24.06 5.89 -31.34
CA PHE A 4 22.94 6.36 -30.53
C PHE A 4 23.31 6.62 -29.07
N VAL A 5 22.91 7.77 -28.51
CA VAL A 5 22.68 7.92 -27.06
C VAL A 5 21.42 8.74 -26.82
N LYS A 6 20.32 8.05 -26.47
CA LYS A 6 19.11 8.66 -25.91
C LYS A 6 19.45 9.24 -24.54
N GLN A 7 19.40 10.57 -24.45
CA GLN A 7 19.50 11.28 -23.18
C GLN A 7 18.10 11.45 -22.61
N THR A 8 17.72 10.50 -21.76
CA THR A 8 16.52 10.46 -20.89
C THR A 8 17.02 9.72 -19.65
N ASP A 9 17.02 10.21 -18.42
CA ASP A 9 15.96 10.86 -17.66
C ASP A 9 16.58 11.32 -16.32
N LEU A 10 16.50 12.61 -15.97
CA LEU A 10 16.87 13.11 -14.62
C LEU A 10 15.66 13.72 -13.88
N ASN A 11 14.49 13.77 -14.51
CA ASN A 11 13.27 14.35 -13.94
C ASN A 11 12.40 13.32 -13.20
N THR A 12 12.67 12.01 -13.31
CA THR A 12 11.91 10.97 -12.59
C THR A 12 12.38 10.76 -11.16
N SER A 13 13.66 11.03 -10.84
CA SER A 13 14.23 10.80 -9.51
C SER A 13 13.69 11.76 -8.44
N LEU A 14 13.55 13.07 -8.75
CA LEU A 14 13.04 14.06 -7.80
C LEU A 14 11.56 13.85 -7.45
N LYS A 15 10.74 13.48 -8.46
CA LYS A 15 9.34 13.08 -8.24
C LYS A 15 9.26 11.88 -7.30
N SER A 16 10.07 10.85 -7.52
CA SER A 16 10.04 9.65 -6.69
C SER A 16 10.36 9.94 -5.22
N ASN A 17 11.31 10.84 -4.92
CA ASN A 17 11.70 11.13 -3.55
C ASN A 17 10.70 12.02 -2.80
N GLU A 18 9.98 12.91 -3.51
CA GLU A 18 8.82 13.61 -2.94
C GLU A 18 7.61 12.68 -2.74
N LEU A 19 7.34 11.79 -3.69
CA LEU A 19 6.30 10.76 -3.54
C LEU A 19 6.63 9.82 -2.37
N ARG A 20 7.91 9.50 -2.13
CA ARG A 20 8.38 8.77 -0.94
C ARG A 20 8.08 9.47 0.38
N ARG A 21 7.99 10.81 0.38
CA ARG A 21 7.61 11.59 1.56
C ARG A 21 6.10 11.77 1.69
N ARG A 22 5.36 11.68 0.59
CA ARG A 22 3.92 11.95 0.55
C ARG A 22 3.05 10.71 0.60
N LEU A 23 3.57 9.55 0.20
CA LEU A 23 2.84 8.30 0.27
C LEU A 23 2.75 7.83 1.71
N PRO A 24 1.57 7.38 2.15
CA PRO A 24 1.36 6.96 3.50
C PRO A 24 1.90 5.55 3.68
N LYS A 25 2.59 5.38 4.79
CA LYS A 25 3.15 4.09 5.19
C LYS A 25 2.06 3.15 5.73
N VAL A 26 0.90 3.69 6.10
CA VAL A 26 -0.19 2.96 6.74
C VAL A 26 -1.46 3.12 5.91
N LEU A 27 -2.11 2.01 5.60
CA LEU A 27 -3.37 1.97 4.86
C LEU A 27 -4.42 1.22 5.68
N VAL A 28 -5.64 1.73 5.67
CA VAL A 28 -6.80 1.03 6.23
C VAL A 28 -7.64 0.53 5.06
N LEU A 29 -7.75 -0.78 4.93
CA LEU A 29 -8.64 -1.40 3.96
C LEU A 29 -10.00 -1.56 4.61
N HIS A 30 -10.94 -0.72 4.18
CA HIS A 30 -12.33 -0.76 4.60
C HIS A 30 -13.16 -1.64 3.66
N ASN A 31 -14.23 -2.20 4.22
CA ASN A 31 -15.20 -3.02 3.54
C ASN A 31 -16.59 -2.65 4.07
N GLU A 32 -17.49 -2.23 3.17
CA GLU A 32 -18.83 -1.77 3.54
C GLU A 32 -19.74 -2.87 4.14
N GLU A 33 -19.48 -4.13 3.81
CA GLU A 33 -20.30 -5.28 4.23
C GLU A 33 -19.67 -6.11 5.36
N GLY A 34 -18.53 -5.67 5.93
CA GLY A 34 -17.80 -6.43 6.94
C GLY A 34 -17.29 -7.80 6.47
N LYS A 35 -17.25 -8.11 5.16
CA LYS A 35 -16.83 -9.43 4.65
C LYS A 35 -15.37 -9.76 4.99
N LEU A 36 -14.51 -8.75 5.13
CA LEU A 36 -13.14 -8.91 5.65
C LEU A 36 -13.11 -9.46 7.09
N LYS A 37 -14.12 -9.16 7.91
CA LYS A 37 -14.25 -9.68 9.27
C LYS A 37 -14.43 -11.20 9.30
N ASN A 38 -15.08 -11.79 8.30
CA ASN A 38 -15.30 -13.24 8.23
C ASN A 38 -14.16 -13.97 7.50
N MET A 39 -13.25 -13.24 6.86
CA MET A 39 -12.13 -13.84 6.15
C MET A 39 -11.06 -14.37 7.12
N SER A 40 -10.53 -15.54 6.80
CA SER A 40 -9.45 -16.18 7.57
C SER A 40 -8.18 -15.32 7.55
N PRO A 41 -7.47 -15.18 8.68
CA PRO A 41 -6.21 -14.44 8.75
C PRO A 41 -5.16 -14.96 7.77
N PHE A 42 -5.18 -16.25 7.44
CA PHE A 42 -4.28 -16.84 6.45
C PHE A 42 -4.59 -16.35 5.03
N LEU A 43 -5.88 -16.29 4.66
CA LEU A 43 -6.30 -15.82 3.34
C LEU A 43 -6.03 -14.32 3.17
N ILE A 44 -6.21 -13.56 4.25
CA ILE A 44 -5.86 -12.14 4.31
C ILE A 44 -4.38 -11.94 4.00
N GLN A 45 -3.50 -12.62 4.76
CA GLN A 45 -2.06 -12.51 4.56
C GLN A 45 -1.63 -12.96 3.16
N LYS A 46 -2.20 -14.06 2.64
CA LYS A 46 -1.87 -14.56 1.30
C LYS A 46 -2.20 -13.55 0.20
N HIS A 47 -3.34 -12.87 0.30
CA HIS A 47 -3.71 -11.83 -0.68
C HIS A 47 -2.80 -10.61 -0.57
N ILE A 48 -2.55 -10.09 0.63
CA ILE A 48 -1.62 -8.96 0.80
C ILE A 48 -0.24 -9.33 0.24
N TYR A 49 0.23 -10.54 0.50
CA TYR A 49 1.49 -11.03 -0.03
C TYR A 49 1.49 -11.14 -1.56
N ALA A 50 0.40 -11.60 -2.17
CA ALA A 50 0.28 -11.66 -3.63
C ALA A 50 0.30 -10.27 -4.29
N PHE A 51 -0.26 -9.24 -3.64
CA PHE A 51 -0.32 -7.88 -4.18
C PHE A 51 0.92 -7.04 -3.89
N ALA A 52 1.39 -7.04 -2.65
CA ALA A 52 2.44 -6.14 -2.17
C ALA A 52 3.66 -6.88 -1.58
N GLY A 53 3.68 -8.21 -1.63
CA GLY A 53 4.75 -9.02 -1.05
C GLY A 53 4.79 -8.94 0.47
N ASN A 54 6.00 -9.03 1.03
CA ASN A 54 6.19 -8.99 2.48
C ASN A 54 6.09 -7.55 3.01
N VAL A 55 4.89 -7.14 3.41
CA VAL A 55 4.62 -5.84 4.03
C VAL A 55 5.08 -5.82 5.50
N GLN A 56 5.18 -4.64 6.10
CA GLN A 56 5.68 -4.48 7.48
C GLN A 56 4.74 -5.13 8.50
N SER A 57 3.43 -4.91 8.35
CA SER A 57 2.43 -5.47 9.24
C SER A 57 1.08 -5.57 8.57
N VAL A 58 0.31 -6.60 8.94
CA VAL A 58 -1.10 -6.75 8.61
C VAL A 58 -1.85 -7.04 9.89
N LYS A 59 -2.75 -6.11 10.28
CA LYS A 59 -3.50 -6.20 11.52
C LYS A 59 -4.99 -6.07 11.27
N LYS A 60 -5.76 -7.03 11.78
CA LYS A 60 -7.22 -6.97 11.77
C LYS A 60 -7.72 -6.06 12.89
N MET A 61 -8.48 -5.03 12.53
CA MET A 61 -9.04 -4.07 13.48
C MET A 61 -10.35 -4.61 14.09
N LYS A 62 -10.70 -4.13 15.28
CA LYS A 62 -11.96 -4.51 15.96
C LYS A 62 -13.20 -4.09 15.16
N SER A 63 -13.08 -3.08 14.30
CA SER A 63 -14.11 -2.64 13.36
C SER A 63 -14.41 -3.68 12.26
N GLY A 64 -13.49 -4.60 11.99
CA GLY A 64 -13.57 -5.52 10.85
C GLY A 64 -12.70 -5.09 9.67
N ASP A 65 -12.10 -3.89 9.74
CA ASP A 65 -11.14 -3.39 8.75
C ASP A 65 -9.76 -4.05 8.90
N LEU A 66 -8.91 -3.84 7.89
CA LEU A 66 -7.51 -4.27 7.92
C LEU A 66 -6.59 -3.07 7.91
N LEU A 67 -5.73 -2.97 8.91
CA LEU A 67 -4.60 -2.05 8.92
C LEU A 67 -3.41 -2.74 8.26
N VAL A 68 -2.89 -2.16 7.19
CA VAL A 68 -1.72 -2.67 6.47
C VAL A 68 -0.64 -1.60 6.51
N GLU A 69 0.52 -1.95 7.04
CA GLU A 69 1.69 -1.08 7.08
C GLU A 69 2.69 -1.58 6.03
N SER A 70 3.05 -0.70 5.11
CA SER A 70 4.00 -0.97 4.03
C SER A 70 5.42 -0.56 4.43
N SER A 71 6.40 -1.41 4.13
CA SER A 71 7.82 -1.13 4.37
C SER A 71 8.47 -0.29 3.28
N SER A 72 7.84 -0.20 2.10
CA SER A 72 8.36 0.48 0.92
C SER A 72 7.26 1.19 0.14
N LEU A 73 7.64 2.26 -0.56
CA LEU A 73 6.76 3.01 -1.47
C LEU A 73 6.08 2.11 -2.50
N GLN A 74 6.82 1.19 -3.10
CA GLN A 74 6.27 0.30 -4.12
C GLN A 74 5.14 -0.54 -3.54
N GLN A 75 5.28 -0.97 -2.29
CA GLN A 75 4.23 -1.70 -1.59
C GLN A 75 3.04 -0.79 -1.28
N SER A 76 3.27 0.45 -0.85
CA SER A 76 2.18 1.42 -0.63
C SER A 76 1.40 1.66 -1.93
N GLU A 77 2.07 1.80 -3.07
CA GLU A 77 1.42 1.98 -4.38
C GLU A 77 0.63 0.73 -4.79
N GLN A 78 1.17 -0.46 -4.56
CA GLN A 78 0.45 -1.72 -4.83
C GLN A 78 -0.77 -1.89 -3.92
N LEU A 79 -0.65 -1.53 -2.64
CA LEU A 79 -1.76 -1.55 -1.69
C LEU A 79 -2.80 -0.48 -2.00
N LEU A 80 -2.38 0.69 -2.52
CA LEU A 80 -3.29 1.71 -3.02
C LEU A 80 -4.11 1.23 -4.22
N SER A 81 -3.48 0.44 -5.09
CA SER A 81 -4.13 -0.16 -6.25
C SER A 81 -5.09 -1.30 -5.88
N ILE A 82 -5.17 -1.73 -4.61
CA ILE A 82 -6.09 -2.78 -4.21
C ILE A 82 -7.52 -2.22 -4.15
N THR A 83 -8.36 -2.74 -5.04
CA THR A 83 -9.79 -2.37 -5.12
C THR A 83 -10.71 -3.50 -4.71
N LYS A 84 -10.17 -4.72 -4.61
CA LYS A 84 -10.92 -5.91 -4.24
C LYS A 84 -10.05 -6.99 -3.61
N PHE A 85 -10.68 -7.83 -2.82
CA PHE A 85 -10.12 -9.03 -2.21
C PHE A 85 -10.91 -10.24 -2.74
N GLY A 86 -10.37 -10.92 -3.76
CA GLY A 86 -11.14 -11.88 -4.55
C GLY A 86 -12.34 -11.20 -5.22
N ASP A 87 -13.55 -11.58 -4.82
CA ASP A 87 -14.82 -11.01 -5.26
C ASP A 87 -15.37 -9.89 -4.37
N ILE A 88 -14.66 -9.57 -3.28
CA ILE A 88 -15.14 -8.59 -2.30
C ILE A 88 -14.58 -7.21 -2.65
N PRO A 89 -15.41 -6.21 -3.00
CA PRO A 89 -14.94 -4.85 -3.24
C PRO A 89 -14.41 -4.26 -1.92
N LEU A 90 -13.27 -3.59 -2.00
CA LEU A 90 -12.65 -2.89 -0.88
C LEU A 90 -12.51 -1.41 -1.19
N GLN A 91 -12.60 -0.62 -0.14
CA GLN A 91 -12.30 0.80 -0.19
C GLN A 91 -11.01 1.03 0.59
N SER A 92 -9.94 1.37 -0.12
CA SER A 92 -8.66 1.71 0.52
C SER A 92 -8.76 3.13 1.06
N LEU A 93 -8.73 3.26 2.39
CA LEU A 93 -8.61 4.53 3.08
C LEU A 93 -7.14 4.78 3.43
N LEU A 94 -6.74 6.01 3.21
CA LEU A 94 -5.35 6.41 3.31
C LEU A 94 -5.07 7.06 4.67
N MET A 95 -4.19 6.46 5.49
CA MET A 95 -3.81 7.02 6.79
C MET A 95 -2.33 7.44 6.79
N HIS A 96 -2.07 8.74 6.70
CA HIS A 96 -0.73 9.27 6.90
C HIS A 96 -0.47 9.41 8.40
N LEU A 97 0.22 8.45 9.02
CA LEU A 97 0.84 8.68 10.32
C LEU A 97 2.08 9.54 10.04
N SER A 98 1.90 10.86 10.01
CA SER A 98 3.03 11.75 10.16
C SER A 98 3.58 11.45 11.55
N THR A 99 4.67 10.68 11.56
CA THR A 99 5.52 10.49 12.72
C THR A 99 5.56 11.81 13.49
N ILE A 100 5.08 11.74 14.71
CA ILE A 100 5.32 12.70 15.78
C ILE A 100 6.83 12.72 15.98
N GLN A 101 7.52 13.48 15.13
CA GLN A 101 8.81 14.08 15.43
C GLN A 101 8.45 15.52 15.74
N GLY A 102 7.84 15.69 16.90
CA GLY A 102 7.69 16.96 17.58
C GLY A 102 8.55 16.89 18.82
N GLU A 103 9.72 17.52 18.70
CA GLU A 103 10.57 18.10 19.76
C GLU A 103 11.37 17.17 20.67
#